data_AF-A0A972C092-F1
#
_entry.id   AF-A0A972C092-F1
#
_cell.length_a   1.000
_cell.length_b   1.000
_cell.length_c   1.000
_cell.angle_alpha   90.00
_cell.angle_beta   90.00
_cell.angle_gamma   90.00
#
_symmetry.space_group_name_H-M   'P 1'
#
loop_
_entity.id
_entity.type
_entity.pdbx_description
1 polymer ?
#
loop_
_entity_poly.entity_id
_entity_poly.type
_entity_poly.pdbx_seq_one_letter_code
_entity_poly.pdbx_strand_id
1 'polypeptide(L)'
;MRRKNLRTQVLGMVLLAGLVPFASYTFFLMRYFDAKSILHLFWMTTIPSCILLVFVTRRLSSQLLGPIEKMARVLRLGAQGDLAQSIDIKANNELQELGGLINDLFASLRDMIKEMGSVSQQTSGAATALNRAAAESAAAAREIAATVSQIAGGAEEQSVAAEQGLVSMQNVLSQAQAIAEESGASLSASKLMAEQAETMGQVLHDLIDLMKQLADENLIAAEAARHLADQAQAI
;
A
#
# COMPACT_ATOMS: atom_id res chain seq x y z
N MET A 1 -51.63 -9.96 -22.43
CA MET A 1 -52.11 -11.35 -22.25
C MET A 1 -52.89 -11.47 -20.93
N ARG A 2 -54.21 -11.68 -20.95
CA ARG A 2 -55.00 -11.97 -19.73
C ARG A 2 -54.63 -13.39 -19.26
N ARG A 3 -53.95 -13.54 -18.12
CA ARG A 3 -53.74 -14.86 -17.49
C ARG A 3 -55.11 -15.42 -17.12
N LYS A 4 -55.50 -16.54 -17.74
CA LYS A 4 -56.73 -17.25 -17.36
C LYS A 4 -56.55 -17.75 -15.93
N ASN A 5 -57.55 -17.54 -15.07
CA ASN A 5 -57.51 -18.03 -13.70
C ASN A 5 -57.49 -19.57 -13.73
N LEU A 6 -56.53 -20.19 -13.03
CA LEU A 6 -56.39 -21.64 -13.00
C LEU A 6 -57.69 -22.32 -12.54
N ARG A 7 -58.42 -21.68 -11.63
CA ARG A 7 -59.77 -22.07 -11.20
C ARG A 7 -60.77 -22.17 -12.36
N THR A 8 -60.76 -21.19 -13.27
CA THR A 8 -61.67 -21.17 -14.44
C THR A 8 -61.30 -22.20 -15.49
N GLN A 9 -60.01 -22.54 -15.63
CA GLN A 9 -59.56 -23.59 -16.55
C GLN A 9 -59.90 -24.99 -16.03
N VAL A 10 -59.64 -25.26 -14.75
CA VAL A 10 -60.01 -26.53 -14.11
C VAL A 10 -61.52 -26.73 -14.11
N LEU A 11 -62.29 -25.67 -13.83
CA LEU A 11 -63.75 -25.70 -13.94
C LEU A 11 -64.20 -26.03 -15.38
N GLY A 12 -63.59 -25.39 -16.38
CA GLY A 12 -63.89 -25.66 -17.79
C GLY A 12 -63.57 -27.10 -18.21
N MET A 13 -62.44 -27.65 -17.77
CA MET A 13 -62.06 -29.05 -18.03
C MET A 13 -63.04 -30.04 -17.37
N VAL A 14 -63.42 -29.81 -16.11
CA VAL A 14 -64.37 -30.67 -15.39
C VAL A 14 -65.77 -30.63 -16.02
N LEU A 15 -66.23 -29.45 -16.46
CA LEU A 15 -67.50 -29.30 -17.17
C LEU A 15 -67.48 -29.96 -18.56
N LEU A 16 -66.40 -29.81 -19.32
CA LEU A 16 -66.23 -30.47 -20.62
C LEU A 16 -66.17 -32.00 -20.50
N ALA A 17 -65.47 -32.51 -19.49
CA ALA A 17 -65.40 -33.95 -19.22
C ALA A 17 -66.78 -34.54 -18.85
N GLY A 18 -67.68 -33.76 -18.25
CA GLY A 18 -69.05 -34.18 -17.92
C GLY A 18 -70.04 -34.12 -19.09
N LEU A 19 -69.81 -33.27 -20.09
CA LEU A 19 -70.73 -33.06 -21.22
C LEU A 19 -70.79 -34.26 -22.18
N VAL A 20 -69.66 -34.92 -22.44
CA VAL A 20 -69.60 -36.04 -23.39
C VAL A 20 -70.38 -37.27 -22.87
N PRO A 21 -70.20 -37.74 -21.62
CA PRO A 21 -71.01 -38.82 -21.06
C PRO A 21 -72.50 -38.47 -21.00
N PHE A 22 -72.83 -37.21 -20.72
CA PHE A 22 -74.21 -36.74 -20.63
C PHE A 22 -74.94 -36.79 -21.97
N ALA A 23 -74.29 -36.33 -23.04
CA ALA A 23 -74.84 -36.43 -24.40
C ALA A 23 -75.02 -37.90 -24.83
N SER A 24 -74.04 -38.76 -24.53
CA SER A 24 -74.14 -40.20 -24.82
C SER A 24 -75.26 -40.89 -24.04
N TYR A 25 -75.45 -40.51 -22.77
CA TYR A 25 -76.50 -41.05 -21.91
C TYR A 25 -77.90 -40.62 -22.38
N THR A 26 -78.08 -39.34 -22.71
CA THR A 26 -79.35 -38.81 -23.23
C THR A 26 -79.73 -39.44 -24.58
N PHE A 27 -78.76 -39.65 -25.47
CA PHE A 27 -78.97 -40.37 -26.74
C PHE A 27 -79.39 -41.83 -26.52
N PHE A 28 -78.75 -42.52 -25.57
CA PHE A 28 -79.11 -43.90 -25.21
C PHE A 28 -80.54 -44.00 -24.66
N LEU A 29 -80.97 -43.07 -23.80
CA LEU A 29 -82.32 -43.07 -23.24
C LEU A 29 -83.41 -42.87 -24.30
N MET A 30 -83.17 -42.00 -25.29
CA MET A 30 -84.09 -41.82 -26.43
C MET A 30 -84.30 -43.09 -27.25
N ARG A 31 -83.33 -44.01 -27.27
CA ARG A 31 -83.39 -45.25 -28.05
C ARG A 31 -84.29 -46.32 -27.42
N TYR A 32 -84.47 -46.30 -26.10
CA TYR A 32 -85.04 -47.43 -25.34
C TYR A 32 -86.35 -47.11 -24.58
N PHE A 33 -86.66 -45.84 -24.29
CA PHE A 33 -87.78 -45.48 -23.40
C PHE A 33 -88.77 -44.50 -24.01
N ASP A 34 -90.03 -44.55 -23.55
CA ASP A 34 -91.07 -43.59 -23.92
C ASP A 34 -90.83 -42.18 -23.34
N ALA A 35 -91.32 -41.15 -24.05
CA ALA A 35 -91.04 -39.74 -23.76
C ALA A 35 -91.34 -39.27 -22.33
N LYS A 36 -92.40 -39.79 -21.69
CA LYS A 36 -92.76 -39.43 -20.31
C LYS A 36 -91.82 -40.06 -19.28
N SER A 37 -91.39 -41.30 -19.50
CA SER A 37 -90.44 -42.00 -18.63
C SER A 37 -89.04 -41.41 -18.70
N ILE A 38 -88.63 -40.91 -19.88
CA ILE A 38 -87.36 -40.19 -20.07
C ILE A 38 -87.29 -38.94 -19.17
N LEU A 39 -88.37 -38.18 -19.04
CA LEU A 39 -88.36 -36.91 -18.28
C LEU A 39 -88.10 -37.12 -16.78
N HIS A 40 -88.72 -38.14 -16.17
CA HIS A 40 -88.49 -38.45 -14.75
C HIS A 40 -87.06 -38.99 -14.50
N LEU A 41 -86.57 -39.87 -15.38
CA LEU A 41 -85.22 -40.43 -15.29
C LEU A 41 -84.14 -39.36 -15.50
N PHE A 42 -84.40 -38.39 -16.38
CA PHE A 42 -83.53 -37.23 -16.62
C PHE A 42 -83.32 -36.41 -15.35
N TRP A 43 -84.38 -36.07 -14.63
CA TRP A 43 -84.26 -35.30 -13.39
C TRP A 43 -83.60 -36.09 -12.26
N MET A 44 -83.87 -37.41 -12.16
CA MET A 44 -83.21 -38.27 -11.16
C MET A 44 -81.70 -38.39 -11.36
N THR A 45 -81.19 -38.24 -12.58
CA THR A 45 -79.76 -38.45 -12.90
C THR A 45 -78.98 -37.15 -13.05
N THR A 46 -79.60 -36.13 -13.62
CA THR A 46 -78.95 -34.82 -13.86
C THR A 46 -78.67 -34.08 -12.56
N ILE A 47 -79.65 -34.03 -11.64
CA ILE A 47 -79.50 -33.28 -10.38
C ILE A 47 -78.33 -33.82 -9.54
N PRO A 48 -78.22 -35.14 -9.25
CA PRO A 48 -77.09 -35.67 -8.49
C PRO A 48 -75.74 -35.47 -9.20
N SER A 49 -75.71 -35.59 -10.53
CA SER A 49 -74.50 -35.37 -11.32
C SER A 49 -73.99 -33.93 -11.22
N CYS A 50 -74.89 -32.94 -11.32
CA CYS A 50 -74.54 -31.53 -11.11
C CYS A 50 -74.04 -31.27 -9.68
N ILE A 51 -74.68 -31.86 -8.66
CA ILE A 51 -74.25 -31.73 -7.26
C ILE A 51 -72.84 -32.34 -7.08
N LEU A 52 -72.59 -33.51 -7.65
CA LEU A 52 -71.28 -34.17 -7.59
C LEU A 52 -70.19 -33.33 -8.28
N LEU A 53 -70.47 -32.76 -9.44
CA LEU A 53 -69.55 -31.88 -10.16
C LEU A 53 -69.18 -30.64 -9.33
N VAL A 54 -70.16 -30.00 -8.71
CA VAL A 54 -69.92 -28.84 -7.82
C VAL A 54 -69.10 -29.27 -6.61
N PHE A 55 -69.41 -30.42 -6.00
CA PHE A 55 -68.70 -30.93 -4.84
C PHE A 55 -67.22 -31.25 -5.14
N VAL A 56 -66.96 -31.99 -6.22
CA VAL A 56 -65.60 -32.36 -6.66
C VAL A 56 -64.80 -31.11 -6.99
N THR A 57 -65.39 -30.16 -7.72
CA THR A 57 -64.73 -28.89 -8.07
C THR A 57 -64.34 -28.11 -6.81
N ARG A 58 -65.25 -27.98 -5.83
CA ARG A 58 -64.96 -27.27 -4.58
C ARG A 58 -63.83 -27.94 -3.82
N ARG A 59 -63.86 -29.28 -3.70
CA ARG A 59 -62.80 -30.05 -3.03
C ARG A 59 -61.45 -29.84 -3.71
N LEU A 60 -61.38 -30.01 -5.03
CA LEU A 60 -60.14 -29.86 -5.79
C LEU A 60 -59.57 -28.43 -5.70
N SER A 61 -60.44 -27.42 -5.78
CA SER A 61 -60.01 -26.02 -5.62
C SER A 61 -59.45 -25.74 -4.22
N SER A 62 -60.02 -26.33 -3.17
CA SER A 62 -59.52 -26.13 -1.81
C SER A 62 -58.23 -26.89 -1.50
N GLN A 63 -58.08 -28.10 -2.04
CA GLN A 63 -56.97 -28.99 -1.69
C GLN A 63 -55.72 -28.79 -2.55
N LEU A 64 -55.87 -28.39 -3.82
CA LEU A 64 -54.73 -28.21 -4.73
C LEU A 64 -54.47 -26.74 -5.06
N LEU A 65 -55.49 -26.02 -5.52
CA LEU A 65 -55.29 -24.66 -6.04
C LEU A 65 -55.00 -23.65 -4.92
N GLY A 66 -55.62 -23.80 -3.75
CA GLY A 66 -55.37 -22.93 -2.59
C GLY A 66 -53.91 -22.92 -2.14
N PRO A 67 -53.32 -24.09 -1.84
CA PRO A 67 -51.90 -24.19 -1.50
C PRO A 67 -50.97 -23.64 -2.60
N ILE A 68 -51.24 -23.93 -3.87
CA ILE A 68 -50.44 -23.40 -5.00
C ILE A 68 -50.51 -21.87 -5.05
N GLU A 69 -51.68 -21.26 -4.88
CA GLU A 69 -51.83 -19.80 -4.83
C GLU A 69 -51.08 -19.19 -3.63
N LYS A 70 -51.07 -19.87 -2.47
CA LYS A 70 -50.30 -19.46 -1.29
C LYS A 70 -48.79 -19.52 -1.56
N MET A 71 -48.30 -20.62 -2.10
CA MET A 71 -46.89 -20.76 -2.50
C MET A 71 -46.48 -19.67 -3.49
N ALA A 72 -47.27 -19.46 -4.54
CA ALA A 72 -47.00 -18.43 -5.55
C ALA A 72 -46.96 -17.02 -4.94
N ARG A 73 -47.79 -16.74 -3.93
CA ARG A 73 -47.75 -15.47 -3.20
C ARG A 73 -46.46 -15.33 -2.39
N VAL A 74 -46.10 -16.36 -1.61
CA VAL A 74 -44.87 -16.35 -0.79
C VAL A 74 -43.63 -16.25 -1.68
N LEU A 75 -43.58 -16.97 -2.79
CA LEU A 75 -42.50 -16.84 -3.78
C LEU A 75 -42.38 -15.43 -4.35
N ARG A 76 -43.50 -14.77 -4.63
CA ARG A 76 -43.48 -13.38 -5.10
C ARG A 76 -42.93 -12.42 -4.06
N LEU A 77 -43.27 -12.62 -2.78
CA LEU A 77 -42.73 -11.83 -1.68
C LEU A 77 -41.22 -12.09 -1.51
N GLY A 78 -40.79 -13.35 -1.56
CA GLY A 78 -39.37 -13.71 -1.52
C GLY A 78 -38.58 -13.15 -2.72
N ALA A 79 -39.18 -13.14 -3.92
CA ALA A 79 -38.59 -12.50 -5.09
C ALA A 79 -38.47 -10.98 -4.96
N GLN A 80 -39.26 -10.35 -4.07
CA GLN A 80 -39.14 -8.94 -3.70
C GLN A 80 -38.18 -8.72 -2.51
N GLY A 81 -37.56 -9.79 -1.99
CA GLY A 81 -36.62 -9.76 -0.88
C GLY A 81 -37.20 -10.09 0.49
N ASP A 82 -38.52 -10.30 0.61
CA ASP A 82 -39.13 -10.74 1.87
C ASP A 82 -39.01 -12.26 2.03
N LEU A 83 -37.86 -12.69 2.53
CA LEU A 83 -37.55 -14.09 2.84
C LEU A 83 -37.97 -14.50 4.25
N ALA A 84 -38.65 -13.63 5.00
CA ALA A 84 -39.13 -13.94 6.35
C ALA A 84 -40.41 -14.79 6.33
N GLN A 85 -41.11 -14.81 5.20
CA GLN A 85 -42.32 -15.60 5.00
C GLN A 85 -42.01 -17.09 4.92
N SER A 86 -42.95 -17.92 5.39
CA SER A 86 -42.86 -19.37 5.30
C SER A 86 -44.12 -19.99 4.71
N ILE A 87 -43.93 -21.10 4.03
CA ILE A 87 -44.99 -21.91 3.45
C ILE A 87 -45.29 -23.06 4.40
N ASP A 88 -46.38 -22.92 5.17
CA ASP A 88 -46.99 -24.01 5.92
C ASP A 88 -48.19 -24.56 5.14
N ILE A 89 -48.08 -25.80 4.68
CA ILE A 89 -49.14 -26.54 3.99
C ILE A 89 -49.40 -27.82 4.76
N LYS A 90 -50.62 -27.91 5.31
CA LYS A 90 -51.12 -29.12 5.97
C LYS A 90 -51.66 -30.10 4.93
N ALA A 91 -50.75 -30.76 4.23
CA ALA A 91 -51.04 -31.87 3.31
C ALA A 91 -49.99 -32.97 3.55
N ASN A 92 -50.29 -34.21 3.15
CA ASN A 92 -49.32 -35.32 3.17
C ASN A 92 -49.03 -35.76 1.73
N ASN A 93 -48.56 -34.82 0.91
CA ASN A 93 -48.31 -35.03 -0.52
C ASN A 93 -47.19 -34.12 -1.04
N GLU A 94 -46.96 -34.14 -2.34
CA GLU A 94 -45.89 -33.41 -3.04
C GLU A 94 -45.97 -31.90 -2.85
N LEU A 95 -47.16 -31.35 -2.52
CA LEU A 95 -47.29 -29.92 -2.21
C LEU A 95 -46.69 -29.58 -0.85
N GLN A 96 -46.72 -30.47 0.14
CA GLN A 96 -46.03 -30.26 1.40
C GLN A 96 -44.51 -30.24 1.18
N GLU A 97 -44.00 -31.21 0.43
CA GLU A 97 -42.58 -31.33 0.08
C GLU A 97 -42.07 -30.10 -0.67
N LEU A 98 -42.79 -29.67 -1.72
CA LEU A 98 -42.43 -28.47 -2.47
C LEU A 98 -42.47 -27.20 -1.59
N GLY A 99 -43.42 -27.10 -0.66
CA GLY A 99 -43.46 -26.02 0.32
C GLY A 99 -42.22 -26.00 1.23
N GLY A 100 -41.78 -27.18 1.65
CA GLY A 100 -40.53 -27.37 2.41
C GLY A 100 -39.30 -26.92 1.64
N LEU A 101 -39.13 -27.39 0.41
CA LEU A 101 -37.99 -27.02 -0.46
C LEU A 101 -37.89 -25.51 -0.69
N ILE A 102 -39.03 -24.82 -0.81
CA ILE A 102 -39.06 -23.36 -0.92
C ILE A 102 -38.59 -22.70 0.39
N ASN A 103 -39.02 -23.21 1.55
CA ASN A 103 -38.56 -22.68 2.84
C ASN A 103 -37.05 -22.87 3.02
N ASP A 104 -36.51 -24.02 2.59
CA ASP A 104 -35.08 -24.29 2.62
C ASP A 104 -34.31 -23.33 1.70
N LEU A 105 -34.82 -23.07 0.49
CA LEU A 105 -34.28 -22.06 -0.41
C LEU A 105 -34.24 -20.67 0.26
N PHE A 106 -35.32 -20.26 0.95
CA PHE A 106 -35.36 -18.99 1.66
C PHE A 106 -34.41 -18.97 2.86
N ALA A 107 -34.19 -20.10 3.53
CA ALA A 107 -33.17 -20.21 4.58
C ALA A 107 -31.76 -20.03 4.01
N SER A 108 -31.39 -20.74 2.95
CA SER A 108 -30.08 -20.61 2.30
C SER A 108 -29.83 -19.20 1.77
N LEU A 109 -30.84 -18.55 1.16
CA LEU A 109 -30.72 -17.17 0.70
C LEU A 109 -30.51 -16.19 1.88
N ARG A 110 -31.20 -16.38 3.02
CA ARG A 110 -30.99 -15.55 4.22
C ARG A 110 -29.59 -15.72 4.77
N ASP A 111 -29.07 -16.94 4.81
CA ASP A 111 -27.72 -17.19 5.32
C ASP A 111 -26.65 -16.62 4.39
N MET A 112 -26.83 -16.72 3.07
CA MET A 112 -25.98 -16.04 2.10
C MET A 112 -25.98 -14.52 2.29
N ILE A 113 -27.13 -13.90 2.53
CA ILE A 113 -27.22 -12.45 2.79
C ILE A 113 -26.49 -12.07 4.09
N LYS A 114 -26.61 -12.88 5.15
CA LYS A 114 -25.87 -12.65 6.41
C LYS A 114 -24.36 -12.75 6.18
N GLU A 115 -23.91 -13.75 5.44
CA GLU A 115 -22.50 -13.94 5.11
C GLU A 115 -21.96 -12.77 4.27
N MET A 116 -22.71 -12.34 3.25
CA MET A 116 -22.38 -11.13 2.48
C MET A 116 -22.29 -9.88 3.37
N GLY A 117 -23.18 -9.74 4.35
CA GLY A 117 -23.11 -8.66 5.33
C GLY A 117 -21.83 -8.71 6.18
N SER A 118 -21.45 -9.90 6.64
CA SER A 118 -20.20 -10.13 7.38
C SER A 118 -18.97 -9.78 6.53
N VAL A 119 -18.91 -10.25 5.29
CA VAL A 119 -17.82 -9.97 4.34
C VAL A 119 -17.73 -8.47 4.04
N SER A 120 -18.86 -7.80 3.86
CA SER A 120 -18.91 -6.34 3.65
C SER A 120 -18.35 -5.59 4.86
N GLN A 121 -18.71 -5.99 6.08
CA GLN A 121 -18.18 -5.40 7.31
C GLN A 121 -16.67 -5.63 7.46
N GLN A 122 -16.19 -6.84 7.17
CA GLN A 122 -14.75 -7.16 7.17
C GLN A 122 -13.99 -6.33 6.14
N THR A 123 -14.54 -6.18 4.94
CA THR A 123 -13.95 -5.38 3.85
C THR A 123 -13.88 -3.89 4.23
N SER A 124 -14.94 -3.37 4.86
CA SER A 124 -14.96 -1.99 5.38
C SER A 124 -13.91 -1.78 6.48
N GLY A 125 -13.76 -2.74 7.39
CA GLY A 125 -12.72 -2.75 8.41
C GLY A 125 -11.31 -2.78 7.81
N ALA A 126 -11.08 -3.64 6.81
CA ALA A 126 -9.81 -3.74 6.10
C ALA A 126 -9.46 -2.44 5.35
N ALA A 127 -10.44 -1.81 4.70
CA ALA A 127 -10.26 -0.52 4.03
C ALA A 127 -9.85 0.60 5.02
N THR A 128 -10.47 0.61 6.21
CA THR A 128 -10.12 1.56 7.28
C THR A 128 -8.70 1.33 7.80
N ALA A 129 -8.32 0.07 8.03
CA ALA A 129 -6.96 -0.28 8.44
C ALA A 129 -5.92 0.08 7.36
N LEU A 130 -6.23 -0.18 6.09
CA LEU A 130 -5.37 0.20 4.96
C LEU A 130 -5.17 1.71 4.88
N ASN A 131 -6.23 2.50 5.05
CA ASN A 131 -6.14 3.96 5.03
C ASN A 131 -5.26 4.49 6.18
N ARG A 132 -5.36 3.89 7.38
CA ARG A 132 -4.46 4.21 8.48
C ARG A 132 -3.01 3.89 8.16
N ALA A 133 -2.73 2.69 7.65
CA ALA A 133 -1.38 2.28 7.26
C ALA A 133 -0.79 3.18 6.16
N ALA A 134 -1.62 3.60 5.20
CA ALA A 134 -1.21 4.55 4.16
C ALA A 134 -0.89 5.94 4.75
N ALA A 135 -1.67 6.42 5.72
CA ALA A 135 -1.40 7.69 6.40
C ALA A 135 -0.10 7.64 7.23
N GLU A 136 0.16 6.54 7.93
CA GLU A 136 1.40 6.30 8.68
C GLU A 136 2.60 6.21 7.72
N SER A 137 2.49 5.48 6.61
CA SER A 137 3.53 5.40 5.58
C SER A 137 3.83 6.75 4.94
N ALA A 138 2.80 7.56 4.66
CA ALA A 138 2.97 8.92 4.16
C ALA A 138 3.67 9.84 5.18
N ALA A 139 3.39 9.67 6.48
CA ALA A 139 4.09 10.42 7.53
C ALA A 139 5.58 10.03 7.59
N ALA A 140 5.89 8.73 7.58
CA ALA A 140 7.26 8.23 7.55
C ALA A 140 8.02 8.72 6.31
N ALA A 141 7.37 8.73 5.13
CA ALA A 141 7.98 9.26 3.91
C ALA A 141 8.32 10.76 4.02
N ARG A 142 7.49 11.57 4.70
CA ARG A 142 7.80 12.98 4.96
C ARG A 142 9.00 13.15 5.89
N GLU A 143 9.11 12.29 6.92
CA GLU A 143 10.25 12.32 7.85
C GLU A 143 11.56 11.93 7.15
N ILE A 144 11.52 10.92 6.28
CA ILE A 144 12.66 10.55 5.43
C ILE A 144 13.05 11.72 4.52
N ALA A 145 12.09 12.36 3.86
CA ALA A 145 12.36 13.51 2.99
C ALA A 145 13.00 14.68 3.76
N ALA A 146 12.52 14.96 4.98
CA ALA A 146 13.12 15.97 5.86
C ALA A 146 14.56 15.63 6.24
N THR A 147 14.82 14.37 6.59
CA THR A 147 16.16 13.87 6.94
C THR A 147 17.12 13.98 5.76
N VAL A 148 16.67 13.61 4.55
CA VAL A 148 17.46 13.77 3.31
C VAL A 148 17.79 15.24 3.05
N SER A 149 16.84 16.15 3.28
CA SER A 149 17.09 17.59 3.15
C SER A 149 18.14 18.09 4.15
N GLN A 150 18.12 17.59 5.40
CA GLN A 150 19.13 17.93 6.40
C GLN A 150 20.51 17.38 6.02
N ILE A 151 20.58 16.14 5.50
CA ILE A 151 21.83 15.54 5.00
C ILE A 151 22.40 16.37 3.85
N ALA A 152 21.56 16.80 2.91
CA ALA A 152 21.98 17.65 1.80
C ALA A 152 22.56 18.99 2.30
N GLY A 153 21.89 19.64 3.26
CA GLY A 153 22.40 20.87 3.89
C GLY A 153 23.74 20.65 4.60
N GLY A 154 23.86 19.57 5.38
CA GLY A 154 25.11 19.22 6.05
C GLY A 154 26.26 18.88 5.08
N ALA A 155 25.94 18.26 3.93
CA ALA A 155 26.92 17.99 2.88
C ALA A 155 27.41 19.29 2.20
N GLU A 156 26.52 20.26 2.01
CA GLU A 156 26.87 21.58 1.49
C GLU A 156 27.77 22.35 2.48
N GLU A 157 27.45 22.32 3.78
CA GLU A 157 28.30 22.87 4.83
C GLU A 157 29.69 22.20 4.86
N GLN A 158 29.75 20.87 4.70
CA GLN A 158 31.03 20.14 4.61
C GLN A 158 31.84 20.54 3.37
N SER A 159 31.19 20.75 2.22
CA SER A 159 31.87 21.22 1.00
C SER A 159 32.50 22.59 1.22
N VAL A 160 31.76 23.53 1.81
CA VAL A 160 32.26 24.87 2.14
C VAL A 160 33.42 24.78 3.14
N ALA A 161 33.30 23.94 4.18
CA ALA A 161 34.38 23.74 5.14
C ALA A 161 35.65 23.14 4.49
N ALA A 162 35.50 22.21 3.54
CA ALA A 162 36.61 21.65 2.79
C ALA A 162 37.30 22.69 1.90
N GLU A 163 36.55 23.54 1.20
CA GLU A 163 37.09 24.67 0.43
C GLU A 163 37.88 25.63 1.33
N GLN A 164 37.33 25.99 2.48
CA GLN A 164 38.01 26.85 3.46
C GLN A 164 39.31 26.20 3.98
N GLY A 165 39.29 24.88 4.19
CA GLY A 165 40.47 24.10 4.57
C GLY A 165 41.56 24.13 3.50
N LEU A 166 41.18 24.02 2.22
CA LEU A 166 42.11 24.13 1.09
C LEU A 166 42.75 25.52 1.01
N VAL A 167 41.98 26.59 1.22
CA VAL A 167 42.51 27.96 1.28
C VAL A 167 43.53 28.10 2.42
N SER A 168 43.21 27.54 3.60
CA SER A 168 44.12 27.56 4.76
C SER A 168 45.42 26.80 4.48
N MET A 169 45.32 25.63 3.83
CA MET A 169 46.48 24.86 3.36
C MET A 169 47.35 25.65 2.37
N GLN A 170 46.74 26.39 1.43
CA GLN A 170 47.50 27.25 0.50
C GLN A 170 48.26 28.34 1.24
N ASN A 171 47.65 28.96 2.25
CA ASN A 171 48.33 29.95 3.09
C ASN A 171 49.54 29.34 3.83
N VAL A 172 49.39 28.13 4.37
CA VAL A 172 50.50 27.40 5.03
C VAL A 172 51.61 27.08 4.04
N LEU A 173 51.28 26.61 2.84
CA LEU A 173 52.28 26.33 1.79
C LEU A 173 53.05 27.59 1.38
N SER A 174 52.36 28.72 1.22
CA SER A 174 52.98 30.01 0.91
C SER A 174 53.93 30.46 2.03
N GLN A 175 53.51 30.34 3.30
CA GLN A 175 54.40 30.64 4.43
C GLN A 175 55.61 29.70 4.49
N ALA A 176 55.42 28.41 4.26
CA ALA A 176 56.52 27.44 4.23
C ALA A 176 57.55 27.76 3.12
N GLN A 177 57.08 28.20 1.96
CA GLN A 177 57.95 28.69 0.88
C GLN A 177 58.74 29.93 1.30
N ALA A 178 58.09 30.93 1.90
CA ALA A 178 58.76 32.13 2.38
C ALA A 178 59.84 31.80 3.43
N ILE A 179 59.54 30.89 4.37
CA ILE A 179 60.50 30.41 5.37
C ILE A 179 61.68 29.70 4.71
N ALA A 180 61.44 28.87 3.69
CA ALA A 180 62.50 28.19 2.97
C ALA A 180 63.42 29.15 2.22
N GLU A 181 62.86 30.20 1.59
CA GLU A 181 63.60 31.27 0.94
C GLU A 181 64.48 32.05 1.92
N GLU A 182 63.91 32.46 3.06
CA GLU A 182 64.63 33.20 4.09
C GLU A 182 65.72 32.35 4.75
N SER A 183 65.46 31.06 4.97
CA SER A 183 66.47 30.10 5.44
C SER A 183 67.62 29.96 4.43
N GLY A 184 67.32 29.94 3.13
CA GLY A 184 68.33 29.92 2.06
C GLY A 184 69.20 31.18 2.05
N ALA A 185 68.58 32.35 2.18
CA ALA A 185 69.29 33.63 2.28
C ALA A 185 70.20 33.68 3.52
N SER A 186 69.68 33.24 4.67
CA SER A 186 70.43 33.16 5.94
C SER A 186 71.64 32.21 5.85
N LEU A 187 71.48 31.07 5.17
CA LEU A 187 72.59 30.15 4.92
C LEU A 187 73.68 30.78 4.05
N SER A 188 73.31 31.49 2.99
CA SER A 188 74.27 32.23 2.14
C SER A 188 74.99 33.33 2.92
N ALA A 189 74.27 34.10 3.73
CA ALA A 189 74.86 35.12 4.59
C ALA A 189 75.84 34.51 5.60
N SER A 190 75.48 33.38 6.21
CA SER A 190 76.36 32.64 7.13
C SER A 190 77.63 32.14 6.45
N LYS A 191 77.56 31.66 5.21
CA LYS A 191 78.73 31.24 4.42
C LYS A 191 79.68 32.42 4.15
N LEU A 192 79.15 33.56 3.70
CA LEU A 192 79.94 34.78 3.49
C LEU A 192 80.62 35.22 4.79
N MET A 193 79.91 35.15 5.91
CA MET A 193 80.43 35.54 7.22
C MET A 193 81.56 34.62 7.68
N ALA A 194 81.45 33.30 7.43
CA ALA A 194 82.50 32.34 7.71
C ALA A 194 83.77 32.59 6.85
N GLU A 195 83.59 32.85 5.55
CA GLU A 195 84.68 33.16 4.62
C GLU A 195 85.39 34.48 4.99
N GLN A 196 84.62 35.50 5.38
CA GLN A 196 85.15 36.76 5.89
C GLN A 196 85.91 36.58 7.21
N ALA A 197 85.43 35.72 8.11
CA ALA A 197 86.11 35.41 9.37
C ALA A 197 87.43 34.65 9.15
N GLU A 198 87.48 33.75 8.16
CA GLU A 198 88.73 33.08 7.75
C GLU A 198 89.75 34.08 7.20
N THR A 199 89.31 34.97 6.30
CA THR A 199 90.14 36.06 5.76
C THR A 199 90.64 36.99 6.87
N MET A 200 89.77 37.37 7.81
CA MET A 200 90.13 38.16 8.98
C MET A 200 91.18 37.44 9.85
N GLY A 201 91.04 36.12 10.01
CA GLY A 201 92.02 35.29 10.72
C GLY A 201 93.40 35.32 10.06
N GLN A 202 93.46 35.29 8.73
CA GLN A 202 94.72 35.44 7.98
C GLN A 202 95.33 36.83 8.17
N VAL A 203 94.54 37.91 8.04
CA VAL A 203 95.03 39.28 8.25
C VAL A 203 95.57 39.47 9.68
N LEU A 204 94.89 38.91 10.68
CA LEU A 204 95.38 38.94 12.07
C LEU A 204 96.67 38.14 12.23
N HIS A 205 96.82 37.01 11.55
CA HIS A 205 98.06 36.24 11.54
C HIS A 205 99.23 37.03 10.94
N ASP A 206 99.02 37.65 9.78
CA ASP A 206 100.00 38.50 9.12
C ASP A 206 100.38 39.71 10.00
N LEU A 207 99.40 40.32 10.68
CA LEU A 207 99.65 41.42 11.62
C LEU A 207 100.52 40.96 12.80
N ILE A 208 100.30 39.76 13.33
CA ILE A 208 101.11 39.20 14.42
C ILE A 208 102.55 38.98 13.94
N ASP A 209 102.75 38.44 12.74
CA ASP A 209 104.10 38.20 12.21
C ASP A 209 104.83 39.51 11.88
N LEU A 210 104.12 40.50 11.33
CA LEU A 210 104.66 41.85 11.16
C LEU A 210 105.05 42.47 12.51
N MET A 211 104.23 42.30 13.55
CA MET A 211 104.57 42.78 14.91
C MET A 211 105.81 42.09 15.47
N LYS A 212 106.01 40.79 15.23
CA LYS A 212 107.25 40.10 15.62
C LYS A 212 108.46 40.66 14.89
N GLN A 213 108.37 40.88 13.57
CA GLN A 213 109.45 41.50 12.79
C GLN A 213 109.79 42.90 13.31
N LEU A 214 108.79 43.73 13.56
CA LEU A 214 108.96 45.08 14.12
C LEU A 214 109.61 45.07 15.51
N ALA A 215 109.28 44.08 16.34
CA ALA A 215 109.92 43.90 17.64
C ALA A 215 111.41 43.51 17.50
N ASP A 216 111.72 42.63 16.55
CA ASP A 216 113.10 42.19 16.26
C ASP A 216 113.94 43.33 15.66
N GLU A 217 113.40 44.09 14.69
CA GLU A 217 114.04 45.29 14.15
C GLU A 217 114.30 46.35 15.22
N ASN A 218 113.35 46.56 16.15
CA ASN A 218 113.55 47.45 17.29
C ASN A 218 114.67 46.95 18.21
N LEU A 219 114.80 45.65 18.42
CA LEU A 219 115.88 45.07 19.22
C LEU A 219 117.24 45.33 18.56
N ILE A 220 117.36 45.08 17.26
CA ILE A 220 118.57 45.35 16.48
C ILE A 220 118.91 46.85 16.48
N ALA A 221 117.91 47.72 16.29
CA ALA A 221 118.10 49.17 16.35
C ALA A 221 118.59 49.61 17.75
N ALA A 222 118.04 49.02 18.82
CA ALA A 222 118.49 49.27 20.18
C ALA A 222 119.93 48.77 20.42
N GLU A 223 120.29 47.60 19.90
CA GLU A 223 121.68 47.08 19.94
C GLU A 223 122.65 47.95 19.15
N ALA A 224 122.28 48.38 17.94
CA ALA A 224 123.10 49.26 17.12
C ALA A 224 123.30 50.64 17.79
N ALA A 225 122.24 51.20 18.39
CA ALA A 225 122.32 52.43 19.17
C ALA A 225 123.26 52.26 20.38
N ARG A 226 123.21 51.09 21.04
CA ARG A 226 124.10 50.76 22.15
C ARG A 226 125.55 50.60 21.71
N HIS A 227 125.81 49.93 20.58
CA HIS A 227 127.14 49.80 20.00
C HIS A 227 127.73 51.15 19.56
N LEU A 228 126.90 52.04 18.99
CA LEU A 228 127.29 53.42 18.68
C LEU A 228 127.62 54.22 19.94
N ALA A 229 126.84 54.04 21.02
CA ALA A 229 127.14 54.65 22.31
C ALA A 229 128.48 54.15 22.86
N ASP A 230 128.75 52.85 22.81
CA ASP A 230 130.02 52.26 23.26
C ASP A 230 131.21 52.73 22.39
N GLN A 231 131.04 52.87 21.07
CA GLN A 231 132.07 53.44 20.17
C GLN A 231 132.34 54.92 20.44
N ALA A 232 131.30 55.72 20.69
CA ALA A 232 131.44 57.13 21.03
C ALA A 232 132.15 57.33 22.38
N GLN A 233 132.07 56.36 23.28
CA GLN A 233 132.71 56.37 24.60
C GLN A 233 134.17 55.88 24.57
N ALA A 234 134.62 55.29 23.45
CA ALA A 234 135.99 54.81 23.21
C ALA A 234 136.88 55.81 22.43
N ILE A 235 136.35 57.00 22.11
CA ILE A 235 137.06 58.14 21.52
C ILE A 235 137.28 59.20 22.61
#